data_AF-A0A9E2E9K9-F1
#
_entry.id   AF-A0A9E2E9K9-F1
#
_cell.length_a   1.000
_cell.length_b   1.000
_cell.length_c   1.000
_cell.angle_alpha   90.00
_cell.angle_beta   90.00
_cell.angle_gamma   90.00
#
_symmetry.space_group_name_H-M   'P 1'
#
loop_
_entity.id
_entity.type
_entity.pdbx_description
1 polymer ?
#
loop_
_entity_poly.entity_id
_entity_poly.type
_entity_poly.pdbx_seq_one_letter_code
_entity_poly.pdbx_strand_id
1 'polypeptide(L)'
;MRNSIFWDVTVPRAMTIYANAIFVVLWVGFFIALAANREWLDVLWTWAQALPLVPKIIVWMFLLPIMVGLWVWESSWTVFGHLVGFSGIVVWTLVAVLNIFRVFR
;
A
#
# COMPACT_ATOMS: atom_id res chain seq x y z
N MET A 1 8.50 5.08 37.41
CA MET A 1 7.72 5.99 36.56
C MET A 1 8.35 6.27 35.18
N ARG A 2 9.67 6.03 34.97
CA ARG A 2 10.33 6.24 33.66
C ARG A 2 9.92 5.28 32.53
N ASN A 3 9.18 4.21 32.84
CA ASN A 3 8.82 3.18 31.86
C ASN A 3 7.48 3.45 31.15
N SER A 4 6.53 4.18 31.75
CA SER A 4 5.21 4.39 31.14
C SER A 4 5.30 5.27 29.88
N ILE A 5 6.06 6.36 29.92
CA ILE A 5 6.27 7.26 28.76
C ILE A 5 6.84 6.50 27.55
N PHE A 6 7.77 5.56 27.78
CA PHE A 6 8.37 4.77 26.69
C PHE A 6 7.34 3.84 26.03
N TRP A 7 6.54 3.13 26.82
CA TRP A 7 5.53 2.20 26.31
C TRP A 7 4.31 2.91 25.71
N ASP A 8 3.90 4.05 26.26
CA ASP A 8 2.69 4.76 25.83
C ASP A 8 2.93 5.70 24.65
N VAL A 9 4.15 6.23 24.49
CA VAL A 9 4.46 7.26 23.48
C VAL A 9 5.47 6.77 22.46
N THR A 10 6.60 6.20 22.90
CA THR A 10 7.71 5.87 22.00
C THR A 10 7.42 4.65 21.14
N VAL A 11 6.91 3.57 21.73
CA VAL A 11 6.64 2.32 21.01
C VAL A 11 5.57 2.50 19.93
N PRO A 12 4.37 3.07 20.20
CA PRO A 12 3.36 3.28 19.16
C PRO A 12 3.88 4.19 18.05
N ARG A 13 4.58 5.28 18.40
CA ARG A 13 5.14 6.22 17.42
C ARG A 13 6.17 5.56 16.51
N ALA A 14 7.06 4.74 17.07
CA ALA A 14 8.03 3.99 16.28
C ALA A 14 7.33 2.99 15.36
N MET A 15 6.38 2.20 15.87
CA MET A 15 5.62 1.23 15.06
C MET A 15 4.86 1.92 13.91
N THR A 16 4.23 3.07 14.16
CA THR A 16 3.56 3.86 13.12
C THR A 16 4.54 4.39 12.08
N ILE A 17 5.71 4.90 12.49
CA ILE A 17 6.75 5.36 11.54
C ILE A 17 7.23 4.18 10.69
N TYR A 18 7.52 3.03 11.30
CA TYR A 18 7.95 1.82 10.58
C TYR A 18 6.89 1.33 9.59
N ALA A 19 5.62 1.25 10.00
CA ALA A 19 4.53 0.83 9.13
C ALA A 19 4.39 1.77 7.92
N ASN A 20 4.46 3.09 8.15
CA ASN A 20 4.40 4.09 7.09
C ASN A 20 5.62 4.01 6.16
N ALA A 21 6.81 3.82 6.70
CA ALA A 21 8.02 3.65 5.90
C ALA A 21 7.94 2.43 4.97
N ILE A 22 7.45 1.29 5.48
CA ILE A 22 7.20 0.10 4.67
C ILE A 22 6.21 0.40 3.56
N PHE A 23 5.10 1.08 3.87
CA PHE A 23 4.12 1.48 2.86
C PHE A 23 4.71 2.39 1.78
N VAL A 24 5.51 3.38 2.16
CA VAL A 24 6.18 4.29 1.21
C VAL A 24 7.14 3.51 0.31
N VAL A 25 7.96 2.62 0.87
CA VAL A 25 8.90 1.78 0.10
C VAL A 25 8.14 0.89 -0.89
N LEU A 26 7.03 0.27 -0.48
CA LEU A 26 6.19 -0.53 -1.37
C LEU A 26 5.64 0.30 -2.53
N TRP A 27 5.14 1.51 -2.26
CA TRP A 27 4.66 2.42 -3.30
C TRP A 27 5.77 2.85 -4.26
N VAL A 28 6.95 3.20 -3.74
CA VAL A 28 8.12 3.55 -4.56
C VAL A 28 8.50 2.37 -5.46
N GLY A 29 8.58 1.16 -4.91
CA GLY A 29 8.85 -0.05 -5.69
C GLY A 29 7.82 -0.29 -6.79
N PHE A 30 6.53 -0.07 -6.48
CA PHE A 30 5.45 -0.17 -7.46
C PHE A 30 5.56 0.87 -8.59
N PHE A 31 5.86 2.13 -8.26
CA PHE A 31 6.08 3.18 -9.26
C PHE A 31 7.32 2.92 -10.12
N ILE A 32 8.40 2.40 -9.52
CA ILE A 32 9.59 1.98 -10.26
C ILE A 32 9.23 0.85 -11.24
N ALA A 33 8.48 -0.16 -10.79
CA ALA A 33 8.02 -1.24 -11.67
C ALA A 33 7.19 -0.70 -12.84
N LEU A 34 6.22 0.19 -12.58
CA LEU A 34 5.44 0.89 -13.60
C LEU A 34 6.30 1.63 -14.65
N ALA A 35 7.32 2.34 -14.19
CA ALA A 35 8.15 3.19 -15.05
C ALA A 35 9.22 2.40 -15.81
N ALA A 36 9.81 1.38 -15.17
CA ALA A 36 10.95 0.64 -15.72
C ALA A 36 10.51 -0.55 -16.60
N ASN A 37 9.53 -1.35 -16.17
CA ASN A 37 9.02 -2.47 -16.96
C ASN A 37 7.60 -2.85 -16.57
N ARG A 38 6.64 -2.58 -17.46
CA ARG A 38 5.22 -2.91 -17.26
C ARG A 38 4.97 -4.41 -17.16
N GLU A 39 5.75 -5.25 -17.85
CA GLU A 39 5.60 -6.71 -17.81
C GLU A 39 5.79 -7.28 -16.40
N TRP A 40 6.58 -6.61 -15.55
CA TRP A 40 6.74 -7.01 -14.15
C TRP A 40 5.44 -6.93 -13.35
N LEU A 41 4.57 -5.97 -13.67
CA LEU A 41 3.26 -5.83 -13.02
C LEU A 41 2.35 -6.98 -13.43
N ASP A 42 2.37 -7.36 -14.70
CA ASP A 42 1.58 -8.47 -15.23
C ASP A 42 2.02 -9.80 -14.60
N VAL A 43 3.34 -10.00 -14.43
CA VAL A 43 3.89 -11.16 -13.72
C VAL A 43 3.46 -11.18 -12.25
N LEU A 44 3.56 -10.05 -11.54
CA LEU A 44 3.14 -9.95 -10.14
C LEU A 44 1.64 -10.17 -9.98
N TRP A 45 0.83 -9.62 -10.89
CA TRP A 45 -0.60 -9.83 -10.92
C TRP A 45 -0.96 -11.30 -11.14
N THR A 46 -0.36 -11.92 -12.17
CA THR A 46 -0.59 -13.33 -12.50
C THR A 46 -0.19 -14.23 -11.33
N TRP A 47 0.96 -13.96 -10.69
CA TRP A 47 1.39 -14.67 -9.49
C TRP A 47 0.38 -14.54 -8.34
N ALA A 48 -0.08 -13.32 -8.06
CA ALA A 48 -1.04 -13.08 -6.97
C ALA A 48 -2.41 -13.73 -7.25
N GLN A 49 -2.82 -13.81 -8.52
CA GLN A 49 -4.06 -14.49 -8.91
C GLN A 49 -3.95 -16.01 -8.91
N ALA A 50 -2.74 -16.55 -9.13
CA ALA A 50 -2.45 -17.99 -9.09
C ALA A 50 -2.41 -18.57 -7.67
N LEU A 51 -2.43 -17.73 -6.64
CA LEU A 51 -2.45 -18.18 -5.25
C LEU A 51 -3.76 -18.92 -4.89
N PRO A 52 -3.70 -19.96 -4.04
CA PRO A 52 -4.89 -20.56 -3.43
C PRO A 52 -5.67 -19.53 -2.62
N LEU A 53 -6.96 -19.79 -2.37
CA LEU A 53 -7.89 -18.81 -1.79
C LEU A 53 -7.38 -18.17 -0.49
N VAL A 54 -6.87 -18.99 0.44
CA VAL A 54 -6.41 -18.49 1.76
C VAL A 54 -5.18 -17.57 1.62
N PRO A 55 -4.05 -17.99 0.98
CA PRO A 55 -2.93 -17.10 0.70
C PRO A 55 -3.32 -15.85 -0.09
N LYS A 56 -4.24 -15.98 -1.05
CA LYS A 56 -4.72 -14.84 -1.85
C LYS A 56 -5.41 -13.79 -0.96
N ILE A 57 -6.30 -14.21 -0.06
CA ILE A 57 -6.96 -13.31 0.90
C ILE A 57 -5.92 -12.63 1.80
N ILE A 58 -4.94 -13.38 2.30
CA ILE A 58 -3.86 -12.84 3.14
C ILE A 58 -3.09 -11.75 2.38
N VAL A 59 -2.65 -12.02 1.15
CA VAL A 59 -1.95 -11.04 0.32
C VAL A 59 -2.81 -9.81 0.06
N TRP A 60 -4.08 -9.99 -0.30
CA TRP A 60 -5.01 -8.88 -0.48
C TRP A 60 -5.25 -8.07 0.80
N MET A 61 -5.26 -8.69 1.97
CA MET A 61 -5.46 -8.01 3.24
C MET A 61 -4.24 -7.16 3.64
N PHE A 62 -3.03 -7.72 3.50
CA PHE A 62 -1.79 -7.03 3.91
C PHE A 62 -1.30 -6.01 2.88
N LEU A 63 -1.50 -6.30 1.59
CA LEU A 63 -0.99 -5.49 0.47
C LEU A 63 -2.13 -4.84 -0.30
N LEU A 64 -3.26 -4.59 0.36
CA LEU A 64 -4.51 -4.09 -0.25
C LEU A 64 -4.27 -2.90 -1.20
N PRO A 65 -3.53 -1.84 -0.81
CA PRO A 65 -3.34 -0.70 -1.69
C PRO A 65 -2.56 -1.03 -2.96
N ILE A 66 -1.57 -1.92 -2.86
CA ILE A 66 -0.75 -2.36 -3.99
C ILE A 66 -1.55 -3.28 -4.90
N MET A 67 -2.33 -4.21 -4.32
CA MET A 67 -3.18 -5.14 -5.06
C MET A 67 -4.29 -4.42 -5.83
N VAL A 68 -4.89 -3.38 -5.23
CA VAL A 68 -5.85 -2.54 -5.94
C VAL A 68 -5.15 -1.70 -7.01
N GLY A 69 -3.92 -1.21 -6.78
CA GLY A 69 -3.12 -0.57 -7.81
C GLY A 69 -2.85 -1.47 -9.02
N LEU A 70 -2.47 -2.73 -8.78
CA LEU A 70 -2.33 -3.74 -9.85
C LEU A 70 -3.67 -4.02 -10.54
N TRP A 71 -4.76 -4.11 -9.79
CA TRP A 71 -6.08 -4.35 -10.38
C TRP A 71 -6.55 -3.19 -11.27
N VAL A 72 -6.31 -1.94 -10.85
CA VAL A 72 -6.58 -0.75 -11.67
C VAL A 72 -5.74 -0.78 -12.93
N TRP A 73 -4.48 -1.23 -12.84
CA TRP A 73 -3.56 -1.36 -13.97
C TRP A 73 -3.98 -2.44 -14.98
N GLU A 74 -4.40 -3.60 -14.50
CA GLU A 74 -4.84 -4.71 -15.36
C GLU A 74 -6.24 -4.48 -15.95
N SER A 75 -7.01 -3.57 -15.34
CA SER A 75 -8.38 -3.29 -15.79
C SER A 75 -8.38 -2.71 -17.20
N SER A 76 -9.35 -3.12 -18.02
CA SER A 76 -9.55 -2.60 -19.39
C SER A 76 -10.09 -1.17 -19.45
N TRP A 77 -9.83 -0.37 -18.42
CA TRP A 77 -10.30 1.00 -18.30
C TRP A 77 -9.63 1.91 -19.31
N THR A 78 -10.29 3.02 -19.63
CA THR A 78 -9.65 4.08 -20.42
C THR A 78 -8.47 4.66 -19.62
N VAL A 79 -7.56 5.38 -20.30
CA VAL A 79 -6.43 6.06 -19.64
C VAL A 79 -6.92 6.97 -18.51
N PHE A 80 -8.07 7.61 -18.69
CA PHE A 80 -8.69 8.43 -17.66
C PHE A 80 -9.13 7.61 -16.43
N GLY A 81 -9.74 6.44 -16.65
CA GLY A 81 -10.11 5.53 -15.57
C GLY A 81 -8.90 5.09 -14.75
N HIS A 82 -7.79 4.76 -15.41
CA HIS A 82 -6.53 4.44 -14.75
C HIS A 82 -6.02 5.60 -13.89
N LEU A 83 -5.98 6.83 -14.44
CA LEU A 83 -5.52 8.01 -13.70
C LEU A 83 -6.38 8.28 -12.46
N VAL A 84 -7.71 8.16 -12.58
CA VAL A 84 -8.64 8.35 -11.45
C VAL A 84 -8.48 7.24 -10.42
N GLY A 85 -8.38 5.98 -10.84
CA GLY A 85 -8.17 4.85 -9.94
C GLY A 85 -6.84 4.97 -9.17
N PHE A 86 -5.76 5.29 -9.89
CA PHE A 86 -4.44 5.48 -9.29
C PHE A 86 -4.39 6.69 -8.35
N SER A 87 -4.86 7.84 -8.80
CA SER A 87 -4.87 9.05 -7.95
C SER A 87 -5.78 8.84 -6.75
N GLY A 88 -6.96 8.23 -6.92
CA GLY A 88 -7.88 7.91 -5.85
C GLY A 88 -7.23 7.03 -4.79
N ILE A 89 -6.53 5.97 -5.18
CA ILE A 89 -5.91 5.08 -4.20
C ILE A 89 -4.70 5.71 -3.51
N VAL A 90 -3.86 6.44 -4.24
CA VAL A 90 -2.71 7.16 -3.67
C VAL A 90 -3.18 8.23 -2.68
N VAL A 91 -4.21 9.00 -3.05
CA VAL A 91 -4.81 10.00 -2.16
C VAL A 91 -5.42 9.31 -0.94
N TRP A 92 -6.15 8.21 -1.11
CA TRP A 92 -6.74 7.46 -0.01
C TRP A 92 -5.68 6.95 0.98
N THR A 93 -4.59 6.34 0.51
CA THR A 93 -3.50 5.91 1.39
C THR A 93 -2.82 7.08 2.07
N LEU A 94 -2.56 8.18 1.35
CA LEU A 94 -1.98 9.37 1.97
C LEU A 94 -2.91 9.96 3.04
N VAL A 95 -4.21 10.03 2.81
CA VAL A 95 -5.19 10.48 3.81
C VAL A 95 -5.24 9.53 5.00
N ALA A 96 -5.25 8.22 4.78
CA ALA A 96 -5.22 7.24 5.87
C ALA A 96 -3.97 7.39 6.75
N VAL A 97 -2.80 7.57 6.13
CA VAL A 97 -1.53 7.81 6.81
C VAL A 97 -1.54 9.14 7.57
N LEU A 98 -2.00 10.23 6.93
CA LEU A 98 -2.02 11.57 7.54
C LEU A 98 -3.05 11.71 8.66
N ASN A 99 -4.22 11.07 8.54
CA ASN A 99 -5.23 11.10 9.60
C ASN A 99 -4.77 10.34 10.85
N ILE A 100 -4.01 9.26 10.70
CA ILE A 100 -3.35 8.61 11.84
C ILE A 100 -2.49 9.62 12.60
N PHE A 101 -1.66 10.42 11.92
CA PHE A 101 -0.85 11.45 12.58
C PHE A 101 -1.66 12.55 13.28
N ARG A 102 -2.87 12.89 12.77
CA ARG A 102 -3.74 13.89 13.40
C ARG A 102 -4.40 13.39 14.68
N VAL A 103 -4.70 12.10 14.78
CA VAL A 103 -5.28 11.49 16.00
C VAL A 103 -4.25 11.46 17.15
N PHE A 104 -2.96 11.50 16.84
CA PHE A 104 -1.87 11.48 17.82
C PHE A 104 -1.27 12.86 18.16
N ARG A 105 -1.87 13.96 17.69
CA ARG A 105 -1.55 15.33 18.13
C ARG A 105 -2.53 15.79 19.19
#